data_AF-A0A7S1FZC8-F1
#
_entry.id   AF-A0A7S1FZC8-F1
#
_cell.length_a   1.000
_cell.length_b   1.000
_cell.length_c   1.000
_cell.angle_alpha   90.00
_cell.angle_beta   90.00
_cell.angle_gamma   90.00
#
_symmetry.space_group_name_H-M   'P 1'
#
loop_
_entity.id
_entity.type
_entity.pdbx_description
1 polymer ?
#
loop_
_entity_poly.entity_id
_entity_poly.type
_entity_poly.pdbx_seq_one_letter_code
_entity_poly.pdbx_strand_id
1 'polypeptide(L)'
;MRMKNTQDLYNERKKSALFSQKVVQNNLIFELHSPYFILYDSSYVGGTINFFATAQILTKATGHSRHENLLGAMAAADVAVMAVYFSFLAALADLGNSSVWRKVFPSFSQNDARQNVSQNVPEVGGNIFEGCAATVTQEDVASKNAAAVCDTVLELWSATLGLCLCFGIVQISNVVEKIFAGAFISIPGMSTMIVAVLSPVVGNQIIRRFRPNMQRRFLTSLSAVSTAFFLSIFSSMGVSVDIAGLLSLGTQALCFASLALAVHVVGLGAGALLINRFWGLLMGSEKRSVLGLDEIMVASNAGIGGASTAAIFAGRIVNKDNSINLALAGTLWGVIGYCVGTPMGVTLSHHLAQTILNKKY
;
A
#
# COMPACT_ATOMS: atom_id res chain seq x y z
N MET A 1 -24.66 -66.16 -6.38
CA MET A 1 -24.57 -64.73 -6.74
C MET A 1 -25.93 -64.28 -7.27
N ARG A 2 -26.71 -63.51 -6.51
CA ARG A 2 -27.96 -62.90 -7.02
C ARG A 2 -27.58 -61.65 -7.83
N MET A 3 -27.85 -61.66 -9.13
CA MET A 3 -27.73 -60.46 -9.95
C MET A 3 -28.73 -59.43 -9.42
N LYS A 4 -28.23 -58.31 -8.89
CA LYS A 4 -29.08 -57.16 -8.57
C LYS A 4 -29.68 -56.64 -9.88
N ASN A 5 -30.98 -56.35 -9.84
CA ASN A 5 -31.71 -55.82 -10.97
C ASN A 5 -31.08 -54.50 -11.42
N THR A 6 -30.90 -54.31 -12.72
CA THR A 6 -30.26 -53.11 -13.32
C THR A 6 -30.97 -51.82 -12.89
N GLN A 7 -32.26 -51.90 -12.58
CA GLN A 7 -33.05 -50.82 -12.02
C GLN A 7 -32.51 -50.33 -10.64
N ASP A 8 -32.04 -51.25 -9.80
CA ASP A 8 -31.54 -50.93 -8.46
C ASP A 8 -30.19 -50.21 -8.51
N LEU A 9 -29.32 -50.63 -9.44
CA LEU A 9 -28.04 -49.95 -9.69
C LEU A 9 -28.22 -48.53 -10.23
N TYR A 10 -29.24 -48.31 -11.07
CA TYR A 10 -29.57 -46.97 -11.55
C TYR A 10 -30.09 -46.06 -10.43
N ASN A 11 -30.95 -46.59 -9.56
CA ASN A 11 -31.51 -45.85 -8.43
C ASN A 11 -30.45 -45.53 -7.36
N GLU A 12 -29.50 -46.43 -7.10
CA GLU A 12 -28.37 -46.16 -6.21
C GLU A 12 -27.44 -45.08 -6.78
N ARG A 13 -27.14 -45.09 -8.09
CA ARG A 13 -26.34 -44.04 -8.74
C ARG A 13 -27.04 -42.68 -8.72
N LYS A 14 -28.36 -42.63 -8.95
CA LYS A 14 -29.15 -41.40 -8.89
C LYS A 14 -29.22 -40.84 -7.47
N LYS A 15 -29.35 -41.70 -6.44
CA LYS A 15 -29.26 -41.30 -5.03
C LYS A 15 -27.87 -40.77 -4.66
N SER A 16 -26.80 -41.42 -5.13
CA SER A 16 -25.42 -40.96 -4.91
C SER A 16 -25.15 -39.60 -5.56
N ALA A 17 -25.61 -39.37 -6.79
CA ALA A 17 -25.47 -38.10 -7.48
C ALA A 17 -26.27 -36.97 -6.80
N LEU A 18 -27.51 -37.24 -6.38
CA LEU A 18 -28.33 -36.28 -5.63
C LEU A 18 -27.76 -35.98 -4.24
N PHE A 19 -27.16 -36.97 -3.57
CA PHE A 19 -26.51 -36.77 -2.27
C PHE A 19 -25.23 -35.94 -2.42
N SER A 20 -24.42 -36.20 -3.45
CA SER A 20 -23.22 -35.41 -3.74
C SER A 20 -23.57 -33.95 -4.10
N GLN A 21 -24.62 -33.73 -4.89
CA GLN A 21 -25.07 -32.38 -5.23
C GLN A 21 -25.65 -31.61 -4.03
N LYS A 22 -26.38 -32.29 -3.12
CA LYS A 22 -26.89 -31.69 -1.88
C LYS A 22 -25.77 -31.41 -0.86
N VAL A 23 -24.74 -32.25 -0.78
CA VAL A 23 -23.57 -32.01 0.09
C VAL A 23 -22.73 -30.85 -0.44
N VAL A 24 -22.56 -30.73 -1.77
CA VAL A 24 -21.86 -29.59 -2.38
C VAL A 24 -22.67 -28.29 -2.22
N GLN A 25 -24.00 -28.30 -2.39
CA GLN A 25 -24.83 -27.10 -2.17
C GLN A 25 -24.95 -26.71 -0.69
N ASN A 26 -25.06 -27.66 0.24
CA ASN A 26 -25.17 -27.35 1.66
C ASN A 26 -23.83 -26.93 2.27
N ASN A 27 -22.69 -27.43 1.76
CA ASN A 27 -21.38 -26.93 2.17
C ASN A 27 -21.06 -25.56 1.55
N LEU A 28 -21.54 -25.25 0.33
CA LEU A 28 -21.39 -23.89 -0.23
C LEU A 28 -22.23 -22.83 0.51
N ILE A 29 -23.36 -23.21 1.10
CA ILE A 29 -24.26 -22.26 1.79
C ILE A 29 -23.89 -22.07 3.28
N PHE A 30 -23.21 -23.04 3.90
CA PHE A 30 -22.77 -22.94 5.31
C PHE A 30 -21.36 -22.37 5.54
N GLU A 31 -20.58 -22.10 4.48
CA GLU A 31 -19.24 -21.47 4.58
C GLU A 31 -19.24 -19.93 4.33
N LEU A 32 -20.39 -19.32 4.10
CA LEU A 32 -20.49 -17.89 3.73
C LEU A 32 -20.77 -16.93 4.91
N HIS A 33 -20.64 -17.39 6.16
CA HIS A 33 -20.95 -16.58 7.35
C HIS A 33 -19.76 -16.22 8.25
N SER A 34 -18.50 -16.43 7.81
CA SER A 34 -17.34 -15.96 8.59
C SER A 34 -16.07 -15.57 7.79
N PRO A 35 -16.11 -14.60 6.84
CA PRO A 35 -14.89 -13.92 6.41
C PRO A 35 -14.94 -12.38 6.50
N TYR A 36 -15.95 -11.78 7.13
CA TYR A 36 -16.16 -10.32 7.09
C TYR A 36 -15.15 -9.46 7.90
N PHE A 37 -14.08 -10.05 8.44
CA PHE A 37 -13.16 -9.35 9.36
C PHE A 37 -11.68 -9.40 8.96
N ILE A 38 -11.36 -9.83 7.74
CA ILE A 38 -9.98 -10.21 7.36
C ILE A 38 -9.08 -9.04 6.88
N LEU A 39 -9.60 -7.82 6.64
CA LEU A 39 -8.86 -6.81 5.87
C LEU A 39 -8.72 -5.41 6.49
N TYR A 40 -8.84 -5.28 7.81
CA TYR A 40 -8.85 -3.93 8.39
C TYR A 40 -7.49 -3.28 8.62
N ASP A 41 -6.36 -3.98 8.50
CA ASP A 41 -5.12 -3.37 9.03
C ASP A 41 -3.76 -3.84 8.44
N SER A 42 -3.74 -4.68 7.39
CA SER A 42 -2.51 -4.84 6.61
C SER A 42 -2.58 -3.89 5.41
N SER A 43 -1.76 -2.83 5.43
CA SER A 43 -1.45 -2.01 4.23
C SER A 43 -1.41 -2.92 3.01
N TYR A 44 -2.36 -2.80 2.11
CA TYR A 44 -2.60 -3.65 0.94
C TYR A 44 -1.28 -3.99 0.22
N VAL A 45 -0.36 -3.04 0.01
CA VAL A 45 0.99 -3.30 -0.58
C VAL A 45 1.86 -4.25 0.27
N GLY A 46 1.87 -4.10 1.59
CA GLY A 46 2.59 -5.01 2.49
C GLY A 46 1.78 -6.27 2.86
N GLY A 47 0.46 -6.16 2.79
CA GLY A 47 -0.54 -7.17 3.06
C GLY A 47 -0.58 -8.21 1.96
N THR A 48 -0.40 -7.84 0.69
CA THR A 48 -0.22 -8.81 -0.41
C THR A 48 1.00 -9.68 -0.17
N ILE A 49 2.11 -9.11 0.34
CA ILE A 49 3.34 -9.87 0.65
C ILE A 49 3.10 -10.84 1.80
N ASN A 50 2.43 -10.39 2.87
CA ASN A 50 2.05 -11.25 3.99
C ASN A 50 1.03 -12.32 3.57
N PHE A 51 0.13 -11.98 2.66
CA PHE A 51 -0.82 -12.89 2.04
C PHE A 51 -0.06 -13.95 1.23
N PHE A 52 0.89 -13.56 0.39
CA PHE A 52 1.77 -14.48 -0.35
C PHE A 52 2.58 -15.39 0.57
N ALA A 53 3.11 -14.87 1.67
CA ALA A 53 3.80 -15.68 2.68
C ALA A 53 2.86 -16.71 3.32
N THR A 54 1.67 -16.29 3.75
CA THR A 54 0.64 -17.17 4.35
C THR A 54 0.19 -18.23 3.36
N ALA A 55 -0.06 -17.81 2.13
CA ALA A 55 -0.39 -18.64 0.99
C ALA A 55 0.68 -19.69 0.68
N GLN A 56 1.97 -19.30 0.68
CA GLN A 56 3.08 -20.23 0.47
C GLN A 56 3.15 -21.29 1.59
N ILE A 57 2.89 -20.88 2.84
CA ILE A 57 2.79 -21.82 3.98
C ILE A 57 1.62 -22.79 3.78
N LEU A 58 0.45 -22.30 3.37
CA LEU A 58 -0.74 -23.11 3.09
C LEU A 58 -0.52 -24.10 1.94
N THR A 59 0.13 -23.68 0.85
CA THR A 59 0.47 -24.57 -0.28
C THR A 59 1.43 -25.67 0.16
N LYS A 60 2.44 -25.34 0.97
CA LYS A 60 3.35 -26.35 1.56
C LYS A 60 2.64 -27.32 2.49
N ALA A 61 1.71 -26.83 3.32
CA ALA A 61 0.96 -27.66 4.27
C ALA A 61 -0.06 -28.59 3.59
N THR A 62 -0.64 -28.17 2.46
CA THR A 62 -1.69 -28.93 1.75
C THR A 62 -1.17 -29.86 0.66
N GLY A 63 0.08 -29.71 0.21
CA GLY A 63 0.75 -30.60 -0.75
C GLY A 63 0.16 -30.61 -2.16
N HIS A 64 -0.76 -29.69 -2.49
CA HIS A 64 -1.45 -29.63 -3.78
C HIS A 64 -0.89 -28.50 -4.64
N SER A 65 -0.21 -28.85 -5.74
CA SER A 65 0.34 -27.92 -6.75
C SER A 65 -0.74 -27.11 -7.50
N ARG A 66 -2.02 -27.48 -7.38
CA ARG A 66 -3.15 -26.74 -7.99
C ARG A 66 -3.36 -25.34 -7.37
N HIS A 67 -2.77 -25.07 -6.21
CA HIS A 67 -2.93 -23.80 -5.52
C HIS A 67 -2.02 -22.68 -6.01
N GLU A 68 -0.94 -22.96 -6.76
CA GLU A 68 -0.02 -21.92 -7.25
C GLU A 68 -0.73 -20.90 -8.16
N ASN A 69 -1.64 -21.36 -9.03
CA ASN A 69 -2.43 -20.49 -9.90
C ASN A 69 -3.46 -19.65 -9.12
N LEU A 70 -3.97 -20.16 -7.99
CA LEU A 70 -4.92 -19.42 -7.16
C LEU A 70 -4.24 -18.25 -6.47
N LEU A 71 -3.01 -18.44 -5.99
CA LEU A 71 -2.24 -17.39 -5.31
C LEU A 71 -1.84 -16.27 -6.26
N GLY A 72 -1.38 -16.63 -7.47
CA GLY A 72 -1.14 -15.67 -8.54
C GLY A 72 -2.41 -14.88 -8.89
N ALA A 73 -3.56 -15.56 -9.04
CA ALA A 73 -4.83 -14.91 -9.34
C ALA A 73 -5.33 -13.99 -8.21
N MET A 74 -5.15 -14.37 -6.94
CA MET A 74 -5.54 -13.55 -5.80
C MET A 74 -4.69 -12.28 -5.69
N ALA A 75 -3.39 -12.39 -5.90
CA ALA A 75 -2.53 -11.22 -5.90
C ALA A 75 -2.71 -10.32 -7.13
N ALA A 76 -2.99 -10.92 -8.29
CA ALA A 76 -3.39 -10.18 -9.48
C ALA A 76 -4.66 -9.36 -9.21
N ALA A 77 -5.64 -9.93 -8.51
CA ALA A 77 -6.86 -9.24 -8.12
C ALA A 77 -6.57 -8.07 -7.17
N ASP A 78 -5.71 -8.29 -6.18
CA ASP A 78 -5.28 -7.30 -5.20
C ASP A 78 -4.60 -6.10 -5.87
N VAL A 79 -3.63 -6.35 -6.76
CA VAL A 79 -2.94 -5.31 -7.54
C VAL A 79 -3.92 -4.55 -8.44
N ALA A 80 -4.85 -5.25 -9.10
CA ALA A 80 -5.84 -4.62 -9.96
C ALA A 80 -6.78 -3.68 -9.18
N VAL A 81 -7.27 -4.12 -8.00
CA VAL A 81 -8.11 -3.29 -7.13
C VAL A 81 -7.34 -2.09 -6.60
N MET A 82 -6.06 -2.27 -6.26
CA MET A 82 -5.19 -1.18 -5.83
C MET A 82 -4.98 -0.14 -6.94
N ALA A 83 -4.82 -0.57 -8.20
CA ALA A 83 -4.72 0.34 -9.33
C ALA A 83 -5.99 1.20 -9.47
N VAL A 84 -7.17 0.55 -9.40
CA VAL A 84 -8.47 1.25 -9.42
C VAL A 84 -8.59 2.23 -8.25
N TYR A 85 -8.16 1.84 -7.06
CA TYR A 85 -8.14 2.70 -5.88
C TYR A 85 -7.28 3.95 -6.08
N PHE A 86 -6.05 3.80 -6.57
CA PHE A 86 -5.17 4.95 -6.82
C PHE A 86 -5.71 5.88 -7.91
N SER A 87 -6.32 5.32 -8.97
CA SER A 87 -7.02 6.11 -9.98
C SER A 87 -8.19 6.88 -9.37
N PHE A 88 -8.95 6.25 -8.46
CA PHE A 88 -10.05 6.90 -7.74
C PHE A 88 -9.54 8.02 -6.83
N LEU A 89 -8.47 7.81 -6.05
CA LEU A 89 -7.86 8.86 -5.23
C LEU A 89 -7.32 10.01 -6.07
N ALA A 90 -6.68 9.73 -7.21
CA ALA A 90 -6.19 10.76 -8.11
C ALA A 90 -7.36 11.60 -8.67
N ALA A 91 -8.43 10.94 -9.13
CA ALA A 91 -9.64 11.62 -9.59
C ALA A 91 -10.30 12.44 -8.48
N LEU A 92 -10.37 11.93 -7.25
CA LEU A 92 -10.87 12.67 -6.09
C LEU A 92 -10.01 13.89 -5.77
N ALA A 93 -8.68 13.79 -5.87
CA ALA A 93 -7.78 14.93 -5.64
C ALA A 93 -8.07 16.07 -6.62
N ASP A 94 -8.34 15.74 -7.89
CA ASP A 94 -8.67 16.72 -8.92
C ASP A 94 -10.10 17.27 -8.75
N LEU A 95 -11.06 16.42 -8.37
CA LEU A 95 -12.45 16.79 -8.09
C LEU A 95 -12.62 17.59 -6.79
N GLY A 96 -11.67 17.52 -5.86
CA GLY A 96 -11.67 18.28 -4.61
C GLY A 96 -11.78 19.80 -4.83
N ASN A 97 -11.37 20.28 -6.00
CA ASN A 97 -11.52 21.68 -6.41
C ASN A 97 -12.96 22.06 -6.80
N SER A 98 -13.87 21.11 -6.97
CA SER A 98 -15.27 21.41 -7.30
C SER A 98 -16.00 22.09 -6.14
N SER A 99 -17.03 22.88 -6.45
CA SER A 99 -17.83 23.60 -5.46
C SER A 99 -18.64 22.68 -4.54
N VAL A 100 -18.93 21.46 -4.98
CA VAL A 100 -19.70 20.47 -4.22
C VAL A 100 -18.87 19.89 -3.08
N TRP A 101 -17.66 19.41 -3.37
CA TRP A 101 -16.78 18.83 -2.35
C TRP A 101 -16.32 19.87 -1.33
N ARG A 102 -16.14 21.14 -1.75
CA ARG A 102 -15.86 22.26 -0.83
C ARG A 102 -16.99 22.54 0.17
N LYS A 103 -18.25 22.28 -0.18
CA LYS A 103 -19.37 22.43 0.77
C LYS A 103 -19.37 21.35 1.84
N VAL A 104 -18.93 20.14 1.49
CA VAL A 104 -18.88 18.99 2.40
C VAL A 104 -17.62 19.01 3.26
N PHE A 105 -16.49 19.43 2.68
CA PHE A 105 -15.18 19.51 3.33
C PHE A 105 -14.58 20.92 3.14
N PRO A 106 -15.02 21.92 3.92
CA PRO A 106 -14.56 23.30 3.77
C PRO A 106 -13.08 23.50 4.12
N SER A 107 -12.45 22.57 4.85
CA SER A 107 -11.00 22.60 5.13
C SER A 107 -10.10 22.30 3.92
N PHE A 108 -10.65 22.04 2.74
CA PHE A 108 -9.82 21.80 1.54
C PHE A 108 -9.06 23.08 1.18
N SER A 109 -7.78 23.12 1.57
CA SER A 109 -6.90 24.27 1.42
C SER A 109 -6.84 24.68 -0.05
N GLN A 110 -7.11 25.95 -0.31
CA GLN A 110 -7.17 26.52 -1.64
C GLN A 110 -5.82 26.29 -2.34
N ASN A 111 -5.84 25.43 -3.37
CA ASN A 111 -4.70 25.11 -4.23
C ASN A 111 -4.40 26.28 -5.19
N ASP A 112 -4.36 27.52 -4.70
CA ASP A 112 -3.90 28.67 -5.50
C ASP A 112 -2.42 28.50 -5.93
N ALA A 113 -1.70 27.53 -5.33
CA ALA A 113 -0.34 27.16 -5.69
C ALA A 113 -0.21 26.25 -6.94
N ARG A 114 -1.27 25.57 -7.41
CA ARG A 114 -1.15 24.66 -8.58
C ARG A 114 -0.91 25.40 -9.90
N GLN A 115 -1.28 26.68 -10.02
CA GLN A 115 -0.96 27.47 -11.22
C GLN A 115 0.53 27.88 -11.32
N ASN A 116 1.28 27.90 -10.22
CA ASN A 116 2.68 28.35 -10.21
C ASN A 116 3.71 27.21 -10.24
N VAL A 117 3.29 25.95 -10.04
CA VAL A 117 4.20 24.79 -10.01
C VAL A 117 4.32 24.10 -11.38
N SER A 118 3.29 24.16 -12.23
CA SER A 118 3.40 23.68 -13.62
C SER A 118 4.32 24.52 -14.51
N GLN A 119 4.78 25.69 -14.06
CA GLN A 119 5.79 26.49 -14.77
C GLN A 119 7.22 26.33 -14.24
N ASN A 120 7.45 25.58 -13.16
CA ASN A 120 8.78 25.46 -12.53
C ASN A 120 9.22 24.02 -12.27
N VAL A 121 8.58 23.02 -12.90
CA VAL A 121 9.29 21.77 -13.15
C VAL A 121 10.28 22.09 -14.28
N PRO A 122 11.59 21.97 -14.07
CA PRO A 122 12.52 22.06 -15.18
C PRO A 122 12.13 20.98 -16.19
N GLU A 123 11.56 21.40 -17.33
CA GLU A 123 11.58 20.58 -18.53
C GLU A 123 13.04 20.24 -18.79
N VAL A 124 13.42 19.02 -18.42
CA VAL A 124 14.63 18.36 -18.91
C VAL A 124 14.37 18.07 -20.38
N GLY A 125 14.34 19.10 -21.22
CA GLY A 125 13.93 18.97 -22.60
C GLY A 125 13.57 20.29 -23.27
N GLY A 126 14.59 21.03 -23.71
CA GLY A 126 14.46 21.92 -24.87
C GLY A 126 14.11 23.37 -24.58
N ASN A 127 15.14 24.21 -24.55
CA ASN A 127 15.17 25.54 -25.18
C ASN A 127 16.65 26.00 -25.22
N ILE A 128 17.41 25.43 -26.16
CA ILE A 128 18.84 25.76 -26.40
C ILE A 128 18.98 26.93 -27.40
N PHE A 129 17.90 27.47 -27.95
CA PHE A 129 18.01 28.30 -29.15
C PHE A 129 17.28 29.64 -29.04
N GLU A 130 17.62 30.46 -28.04
CA GLU A 130 17.46 31.92 -28.15
C GLU A 130 18.24 32.64 -27.05
N GLY A 131 19.40 33.17 -27.38
CA GLY A 131 20.23 33.93 -26.45
C GLY A 131 21.54 34.41 -27.08
N CYS A 132 21.49 35.63 -27.61
CA CYS A 132 22.57 36.57 -27.91
C CYS A 132 24.02 36.10 -27.70
N ALA A 133 24.83 36.27 -28.75
CA ALA A 133 26.28 36.04 -28.81
C ALA A 133 27.06 36.80 -27.70
N ALA A 134 27.08 36.24 -26.49
CA ALA A 134 28.16 36.44 -25.55
C ALA A 134 29.24 35.43 -25.90
N THR A 135 30.46 35.89 -26.12
CA THR A 135 31.65 35.07 -26.33
C THR A 135 31.89 34.24 -25.06
N VAL A 136 31.27 33.05 -25.00
CA VAL A 136 31.52 32.08 -23.94
C VAL A 136 32.98 31.66 -24.07
N THR A 137 33.79 32.02 -23.08
CA THR A 137 35.20 31.63 -23.09
C THR A 137 35.28 30.12 -22.85
N GLN A 138 36.26 29.46 -23.47
CA GLN A 138 36.46 28.01 -23.32
C GLN A 138 36.70 27.59 -21.85
N GLU A 139 37.20 28.51 -21.02
CA GLU A 139 37.37 28.35 -19.58
C GLU A 139 36.04 28.32 -18.80
N ASP A 140 35.04 29.09 -19.25
CA ASP A 140 33.68 29.06 -18.67
C ASP A 140 32.98 27.73 -18.93
N VAL A 141 33.25 27.09 -20.07
CA VAL A 141 32.68 25.77 -20.40
C VAL A 141 33.34 24.68 -19.55
N ALA A 142 34.67 24.71 -19.41
CA ALA A 142 35.39 23.72 -18.63
C ALA A 142 35.03 23.76 -17.13
N SER A 143 34.92 24.96 -16.56
CA SER A 143 34.53 25.15 -15.15
C SER A 143 33.09 24.71 -14.88
N LYS A 144 32.15 25.01 -15.79
CA LYS A 144 30.75 24.54 -15.70
C LYS A 144 30.65 23.02 -15.78
N ASN A 145 31.39 22.39 -16.68
CA ASN A 145 31.42 20.93 -16.82
C ASN A 145 32.00 20.26 -15.57
N ALA A 146 33.07 20.81 -14.99
CA ALA A 146 33.66 20.30 -13.75
C ALA A 146 32.68 20.39 -12.57
N ALA A 147 31.96 21.51 -12.45
CA ALA A 147 30.94 21.68 -11.42
C ALA A 147 29.78 20.68 -11.58
N ALA A 148 29.29 20.47 -12.81
CA ALA A 148 28.22 19.51 -13.10
C ALA A 148 28.61 18.05 -12.77
N VAL A 149 29.84 17.66 -13.11
CA VAL A 149 30.37 16.33 -12.76
C VAL A 149 30.47 16.19 -11.23
N CYS A 150 30.97 17.21 -10.53
CA CYS A 150 31.07 17.20 -9.07
C CYS A 150 29.68 17.03 -8.41
N ASP A 151 28.67 17.75 -8.90
CA ASP A 151 27.30 17.64 -8.40
C ASP A 151 26.73 16.25 -8.66
N THR A 152 26.91 15.68 -9.86
CA THR A 152 26.46 14.32 -10.20
C THR A 152 27.10 13.26 -9.31
N VAL A 153 28.41 13.37 -9.09
CA VAL A 153 29.16 12.47 -8.20
C VAL A 153 28.63 12.57 -6.77
N LEU A 154 28.39 13.78 -6.28
CA LEU A 154 27.87 13.99 -4.92
C LEU A 154 26.44 13.43 -4.76
N GLU A 155 25.58 13.60 -5.78
CA GLU A 155 24.23 13.02 -5.80
C GLU A 155 24.30 11.49 -5.72
N LEU A 156 25.14 10.86 -6.54
CA LEU A 156 25.35 9.41 -6.52
C LEU A 156 25.86 8.91 -5.17
N TRP A 157 26.82 9.63 -4.56
CA TRP A 157 27.32 9.32 -3.22
C TRP A 157 26.22 9.43 -2.16
N SER A 158 25.40 10.48 -2.22
CA SER A 158 24.30 10.69 -1.28
C SER A 158 23.23 9.61 -1.38
N ALA A 159 22.88 9.19 -2.60
CA ALA A 159 21.98 8.07 -2.86
C ALA A 159 22.56 6.76 -2.33
N THR A 160 23.84 6.48 -2.61
CA THR A 160 24.52 5.26 -2.17
C THR A 160 24.57 5.19 -0.65
N LEU A 161 24.94 6.28 0.02
CA LEU A 161 24.95 6.36 1.48
C LEU A 161 23.55 6.13 2.06
N GLY A 162 22.52 6.75 1.48
CA GLY A 162 21.13 6.54 1.88
C GLY A 162 20.69 5.08 1.76
N LEU A 163 21.04 4.42 0.65
CA LEU A 163 20.75 3.00 0.44
C LEU A 163 21.48 2.10 1.44
N CYS A 164 22.77 2.36 1.70
CA CYS A 164 23.53 1.64 2.71
C CYS A 164 22.90 1.76 4.11
N LEU A 165 22.41 2.95 4.46
CA LEU A 165 21.70 3.18 5.73
C LEU A 165 20.38 2.41 5.80
N CYS A 166 19.55 2.47 4.75
CA CYS A 166 18.32 1.70 4.68
C CYS A 166 18.58 0.19 4.78
N PHE A 167 19.58 -0.31 4.06
CA PHE A 167 19.98 -1.72 4.13
C PHE A 167 20.45 -2.10 5.53
N GLY A 168 21.28 -1.28 6.17
CA GLY A 168 21.73 -1.50 7.54
C GLY A 168 20.57 -1.59 8.53
N ILE A 169 19.58 -0.69 8.41
CA ILE A 169 18.36 -0.70 9.24
C ILE A 169 17.58 -2.00 9.04
N VAL A 170 17.41 -2.47 7.81
CA VAL A 170 16.71 -3.73 7.49
C VAL A 170 17.48 -4.95 8.03
N GLN A 171 18.81 -4.96 7.94
CA GLN A 171 19.60 -6.05 8.51
C GLN A 171 19.50 -6.09 10.03
N ILE A 172 19.58 -4.94 10.69
CA ILE A 172 19.41 -4.83 12.15
C ILE A 172 18.00 -5.31 12.54
N SER A 173 16.96 -4.87 11.83
CA SER A 173 15.58 -5.29 12.14
C SER A 173 15.39 -6.79 11.99
N ASN A 174 16.00 -7.41 10.97
CA ASN A 174 15.95 -8.87 10.76
C ASN A 174 16.69 -9.64 11.86
N VAL A 175 17.85 -9.14 12.30
CA VAL A 175 18.61 -9.74 13.41
C VAL A 175 17.81 -9.67 14.70
N VAL A 176 17.21 -8.50 14.99
CA VAL A 176 16.37 -8.33 16.18
C VAL A 176 15.15 -9.26 16.13
N GLU A 177 14.45 -9.34 15.00
CA GLU A 177 13.31 -10.28 14.85
C GLU A 177 13.74 -11.73 15.13
N LYS A 178 14.90 -12.17 14.62
CA LYS A 178 15.41 -13.52 14.88
C LYS A 178 15.74 -13.77 16.35
N ILE A 179 16.35 -12.78 17.02
CA ILE A 179 16.67 -12.88 18.46
C ILE A 179 15.39 -12.97 19.28
N PHE A 180 14.40 -12.11 18.98
CA PHE A 180 13.11 -12.13 19.67
C PHE A 180 12.31 -13.40 19.39
N ALA A 181 12.32 -13.91 18.16
CA ALA A 181 11.67 -15.17 17.83
C ALA A 181 12.30 -16.38 18.54
N GLY A 182 13.60 -16.32 18.88
CA GLY A 182 14.28 -17.37 19.63
C GLY A 182 14.09 -17.29 21.14
N ALA A 183 13.87 -16.09 21.69
CA ALA A 183 13.76 -15.86 23.14
C ALA A 183 12.31 -15.72 23.64
N PHE A 184 11.39 -15.30 22.78
CA PHE A 184 9.99 -14.97 23.10
C PHE A 184 9.02 -15.53 22.04
N ILE A 185 7.75 -15.13 22.11
CA ILE A 185 6.73 -15.44 21.10
C ILE A 185 7.17 -14.78 19.78
N SER A 186 7.30 -15.58 18.72
CA SER A 186 7.53 -15.07 17.36
C SER A 186 6.34 -14.23 16.94
N ILE A 187 6.55 -12.92 16.80
CA ILE A 187 5.55 -11.98 16.28
C ILE A 187 5.92 -11.67 14.82
N PRO A 188 5.22 -12.25 13.84
CA PRO A 188 5.48 -11.97 12.43
C PRO A 188 5.34 -10.47 12.14
N GLY A 189 6.33 -9.91 11.44
CA GLY A 189 6.32 -8.49 11.03
C GLY A 189 6.99 -7.53 12.03
N MET A 190 7.63 -8.06 13.08
CA MET A 190 8.40 -7.24 14.03
C MET A 190 9.54 -6.46 13.36
N SER A 191 10.21 -7.03 12.35
CA SER A 191 11.23 -6.30 11.58
C SER A 191 10.67 -5.03 10.96
N THR A 192 9.47 -5.06 10.39
CA THR A 192 8.86 -3.88 9.77
C THR A 192 8.56 -2.79 10.80
N MET A 193 8.09 -3.16 11.99
CA MET A 193 7.91 -2.22 13.11
C MET A 193 9.23 -1.54 13.48
N ILE A 194 10.31 -2.33 13.58
CA ILE A 194 11.64 -1.81 13.91
C ILE A 194 12.14 -0.88 12.81
N VAL A 195 12.03 -1.27 11.54
CA VAL A 195 12.40 -0.41 10.40
C VAL A 195 11.66 0.92 10.49
N ALA A 196 10.37 0.88 10.78
CA ALA A 196 9.55 2.07 10.80
C ALA A 196 9.82 3.02 11.97
N VAL A 197 10.22 2.50 13.14
CA VAL A 197 10.64 3.32 14.28
C VAL A 197 12.08 3.80 14.12
N LEU A 198 12.97 2.92 13.63
CA LEU A 198 14.39 3.20 13.54
C LEU A 198 14.71 4.16 12.38
N SER A 199 14.00 4.08 11.26
CA SER A 199 14.26 4.93 10.08
C SER A 199 14.12 6.43 10.35
N PRO A 200 13.03 6.92 10.98
CA PRO A 200 12.92 8.34 11.33
C PRO A 200 13.95 8.77 12.37
N VAL A 201 14.24 7.93 13.36
CA VAL A 201 15.21 8.24 14.43
C VAL A 201 16.62 8.35 13.86
N VAL A 202 17.08 7.33 13.14
CA VAL A 202 18.40 7.30 12.51
C VAL A 202 18.50 8.39 11.45
N GLY A 203 17.47 8.55 10.62
CA GLY A 203 17.40 9.60 9.62
C GLY A 203 17.57 10.99 10.23
N ASN A 204 16.77 11.33 11.24
CA ASN A 204 16.84 12.65 11.89
C ASN A 204 18.20 12.87 12.58
N GLN A 205 18.75 11.86 13.25
CA GLN A 205 20.06 11.98 13.91
C GLN A 205 21.21 12.17 12.92
N ILE A 206 21.21 11.44 11.79
CA ILE A 206 22.24 11.56 10.76
C ILE A 206 22.10 12.88 10.02
N ILE A 207 20.88 13.23 9.59
CA ILE A 207 20.60 14.45 8.83
C ILE A 207 21.04 15.67 9.64
N ARG A 208 20.76 15.73 10.95
CA ARG A 208 21.16 16.84 11.83
C ARG A 208 22.67 17.09 11.87
N ARG A 209 23.50 16.09 11.56
CA ARG A 209 24.97 16.25 11.50
C ARG A 209 25.46 16.85 10.19
N PHE A 210 24.66 16.82 9.12
CA PHE A 210 25.03 17.39 7.83
C PHE A 210 24.80 18.90 7.78
N ARG A 211 25.61 19.58 6.96
CA ARG A 211 25.38 20.99 6.62
C ARG A 211 24.04 21.14 5.86
N PRO A 212 23.32 22.27 5.99
CA PRO A 212 21.99 22.44 5.39
C PRO A 212 21.94 22.15 3.88
N ASN A 213 22.96 22.58 3.14
CA ASN A 213 23.06 22.32 1.69
C ASN A 213 23.21 20.82 1.38
N MET A 214 23.98 20.09 2.20
CA MET A 214 24.12 18.63 2.07
C MET A 214 22.86 17.89 2.49
N GLN A 215 22.16 18.36 3.53
CA GLN A 215 20.87 17.80 3.96
C GLN A 215 19.87 17.83 2.82
N ARG A 216 19.70 19.00 2.18
CA ARG A 216 18.77 19.17 1.07
C ARG A 216 19.11 18.24 -0.08
N ARG A 217 20.38 18.20 -0.50
CA ARG A 217 20.84 17.30 -1.59
C ARG A 217 20.60 15.83 -1.24
N PHE A 218 20.99 15.42 -0.05
CA PHE A 218 20.80 14.04 0.43
C PHE A 218 19.32 13.63 0.43
N LEU A 219 18.44 14.48 0.94
CA LEU A 219 17.00 14.24 0.94
C LEU A 219 16.40 14.20 -0.47
N THR A 220 16.82 15.09 -1.37
CA THR A 220 16.38 15.07 -2.77
C THR A 220 16.78 13.77 -3.46
N SER A 221 18.05 13.36 -3.35
CA SER A 221 18.55 12.11 -3.95
C SER A 221 17.82 10.89 -3.39
N LEU A 222 17.65 10.83 -2.06
CA LEU A 222 16.96 9.71 -1.42
C LEU A 222 15.48 9.65 -1.82
N SER A 223 14.82 10.81 -1.96
CA SER A 223 13.45 10.90 -2.47
C SER A 223 13.33 10.40 -3.91
N ALA A 224 14.28 10.76 -4.77
CA ALA A 224 14.31 10.32 -6.17
C ALA A 224 14.51 8.80 -6.25
N VAL A 225 15.47 8.26 -5.50
CA VAL A 225 15.73 6.82 -5.41
C VAL A 225 14.52 6.06 -4.85
N SER A 226 13.93 6.55 -3.76
CA SER A 226 12.71 5.95 -3.19
C SER A 226 11.56 5.93 -4.19
N THR A 227 11.37 7.02 -4.95
CA THR A 227 10.36 7.09 -6.02
C THR A 227 10.66 6.08 -7.13
N ALA A 228 11.92 5.94 -7.55
CA ALA A 228 12.32 4.97 -8.56
C ALA A 228 12.06 3.53 -8.12
N PHE A 229 12.45 3.16 -6.90
CA PHE A 229 12.14 1.83 -6.33
C PHE A 229 10.63 1.61 -6.23
N PHE A 230 9.89 2.60 -5.76
CA PHE A 230 8.44 2.57 -5.67
C PHE A 230 7.80 2.26 -7.03
N LEU A 231 8.11 3.06 -8.05
CA LEU A 231 7.59 2.85 -9.41
C LEU A 231 8.05 1.51 -10.01
N SER A 232 9.26 1.05 -9.67
CA SER A 232 9.76 -0.24 -10.13
C SER A 232 8.99 -1.40 -9.51
N ILE A 233 8.63 -1.31 -8.23
CA ILE A 233 7.76 -2.29 -7.54
C ILE A 233 6.38 -2.31 -8.20
N PHE A 234 5.76 -1.15 -8.43
CA PHE A 234 4.44 -1.08 -9.09
C PHE A 234 4.46 -1.58 -10.53
N SER A 235 5.52 -1.27 -11.27
CA SER A 235 5.72 -1.79 -12.63
C SER A 235 5.88 -3.32 -12.61
N SER A 236 6.71 -3.84 -11.71
CA SER A 236 6.90 -5.29 -11.52
C SER A 236 5.60 -5.99 -11.11
N MET A 237 4.81 -5.39 -10.22
CA MET A 237 3.48 -5.88 -9.87
C MET A 237 2.57 -5.92 -11.09
N GLY A 238 2.49 -4.83 -11.86
CA GLY A 238 1.66 -4.76 -13.06
C GLY A 238 2.03 -5.79 -14.13
N VAL A 239 3.33 -6.03 -14.37
CA VAL A 239 3.80 -7.06 -15.30
C VAL A 239 3.49 -8.48 -14.81
N SER A 240 3.41 -8.68 -13.50
CA SER A 240 3.13 -10.00 -12.90
C SER A 240 1.64 -10.37 -12.89
N VAL A 241 0.75 -9.45 -13.28
CA VAL A 241 -0.71 -9.70 -13.30
C VAL A 241 -1.06 -10.60 -14.50
N ASP A 242 -1.38 -11.86 -14.21
CA ASP A 242 -2.04 -12.74 -15.18
C ASP A 242 -3.54 -12.38 -15.28
N ILE A 243 -3.89 -11.53 -16.25
CA ILE A 243 -5.27 -11.10 -16.48
C ILE A 243 -6.18 -12.29 -16.83
N ALA A 244 -5.66 -13.29 -17.55
CA ALA A 244 -6.45 -14.46 -17.94
C ALA A 244 -6.75 -15.35 -16.71
N GLY A 245 -5.76 -15.55 -15.85
CA GLY A 245 -5.93 -16.21 -14.55
C GLY A 245 -6.87 -15.44 -13.61
N LEU A 246 -6.74 -14.11 -13.57
CA LEU A 246 -7.62 -13.23 -12.80
C LEU A 246 -9.09 -13.36 -13.24
N LEU A 247 -9.36 -13.36 -14.54
CA LEU A 247 -10.73 -13.45 -15.06
C LEU A 247 -11.35 -14.83 -14.91
N SER A 248 -10.55 -15.90 -14.93
CA SER A 248 -11.04 -17.28 -14.88
C SER A 248 -11.14 -17.86 -13.47
N LEU A 249 -10.14 -17.59 -12.62
CA LEU A 249 -10.02 -18.14 -11.26
C LEU A 249 -10.15 -17.04 -10.19
N GLY A 250 -9.73 -15.83 -10.54
CA GLY A 250 -9.65 -14.70 -9.61
C GLY A 250 -10.93 -13.89 -9.45
N THR A 251 -12.03 -14.19 -10.16
CA THR A 251 -13.24 -13.34 -10.09
C THR A 251 -13.80 -13.24 -8.66
N GLN A 252 -13.79 -14.35 -7.92
CA GLN A 252 -14.23 -14.34 -6.51
C GLN A 252 -13.30 -13.51 -5.64
N ALA A 253 -11.99 -13.65 -5.84
CA ALA A 253 -10.99 -12.85 -5.13
C ALA A 253 -11.13 -11.36 -5.47
N LEU A 254 -11.38 -11.02 -6.73
CA LEU A 254 -11.62 -9.67 -7.21
C LEU A 254 -12.88 -9.07 -6.60
N CYS A 255 -13.99 -9.80 -6.57
CA CYS A 255 -15.22 -9.36 -5.92
C CYS A 255 -15.00 -9.12 -4.42
N PHE A 256 -14.30 -10.02 -3.74
CA PHE A 256 -13.99 -9.88 -2.33
C PHE A 256 -13.08 -8.69 -2.03
N ALA A 257 -12.00 -8.55 -2.80
CA ALA A 257 -11.06 -7.43 -2.74
C ALA A 257 -11.76 -6.09 -3.01
N SER A 258 -12.62 -6.03 -4.03
CA SER A 258 -13.40 -4.84 -4.36
C SER A 258 -14.42 -4.50 -3.27
N LEU A 259 -15.07 -5.50 -2.68
CA LEU A 259 -15.99 -5.30 -1.56
C LEU A 259 -15.25 -4.77 -0.34
N ALA A 260 -14.09 -5.34 0.00
CA ALA A 260 -13.27 -4.85 1.11
C ALA A 260 -12.84 -3.39 0.89
N LEU A 261 -12.41 -3.05 -0.33
CA LEU A 261 -12.08 -1.67 -0.69
C LEU A 261 -13.29 -0.75 -0.58
N ALA A 262 -14.47 -1.17 -1.04
CA ALA A 262 -15.70 -0.40 -0.95
C ALA A 262 -16.08 -0.14 0.52
N VAL A 263 -16.02 -1.18 1.36
CA VAL A 263 -16.27 -1.08 2.81
C VAL A 263 -15.28 -0.11 3.46
N HIS A 264 -14.00 -0.15 3.08
CA HIS A 264 -12.99 0.78 3.56
C HIS A 264 -13.32 2.24 3.19
N VAL A 265 -13.55 2.52 1.90
CA VAL A 265 -13.85 3.87 1.41
C VAL A 265 -15.13 4.42 2.06
N VAL A 266 -16.19 3.59 2.14
CA VAL A 266 -17.46 3.99 2.76
C VAL A 266 -17.30 4.19 4.27
N GLY A 267 -16.62 3.28 4.96
CA GLY A 267 -16.40 3.35 6.41
C GLY A 267 -15.58 4.58 6.81
N LEU A 268 -14.53 4.86 6.05
CA LEU A 268 -13.66 6.02 6.29
C LEU A 268 -14.38 7.33 5.95
N GLY A 269 -15.12 7.38 4.84
CA GLY A 269 -15.95 8.53 4.48
C GLY A 269 -17.06 8.80 5.51
N ALA A 270 -17.81 7.77 5.89
CA ALA A 270 -18.85 7.88 6.91
C ALA A 270 -18.28 8.27 8.28
N GLY A 271 -17.16 7.67 8.68
CA GLY A 271 -16.45 8.00 9.92
C GLY A 271 -16.02 9.47 9.95
N ALA A 272 -15.43 9.97 8.87
CA ALA A 272 -15.05 11.37 8.77
C ALA A 272 -16.25 12.32 8.84
N LEU A 273 -17.37 11.99 8.18
CA LEU A 273 -18.60 12.77 8.27
C LEU A 273 -19.19 12.77 9.68
N LEU A 274 -19.17 11.63 10.37
CA LEU A 274 -19.63 11.50 11.75
C LEU A 274 -18.75 12.33 12.70
N ILE A 275 -17.43 12.26 12.56
CA ILE A 275 -16.48 13.04 13.36
C ILE A 275 -16.71 14.53 13.14
N ASN A 276 -16.79 14.99 11.88
CA ASN A 276 -17.04 16.39 11.56
C ASN A 276 -18.38 16.88 12.12
N ARG A 277 -19.43 16.06 12.02
CA ARG A 277 -20.75 16.38 12.58
C ARG A 277 -20.74 16.45 14.11
N PHE A 278 -20.10 15.48 14.76
CA PHE A 278 -20.02 15.42 16.22
C PHE A 278 -19.21 16.60 16.76
N TRP A 279 -18.09 16.93 16.13
CA TRP A 279 -17.26 18.06 16.55
C TRP A 279 -17.95 19.41 16.33
N GLY A 280 -18.69 19.57 15.23
CA GLY A 280 -19.49 20.76 14.98
C GLY A 280 -20.60 20.98 16.01
N LEU A 281 -21.16 19.90 16.57
CA LEU A 281 -22.11 19.99 17.68
C LEU A 281 -21.42 20.42 19.00
N LEU A 282 -20.20 19.93 19.25
CA LEU A 282 -19.51 20.12 20.53
C LEU A 282 -18.82 21.49 20.64
N MET A 283 -18.25 22.00 19.54
CA MET A 283 -17.45 23.24 19.51
C MET A 283 -18.18 24.45 18.93
N GLY A 284 -19.45 24.30 18.56
CA GLY A 284 -20.23 25.35 17.91
C GLY A 284 -19.94 25.50 16.41
N SER A 285 -20.89 26.10 15.70
CA SER A 285 -20.97 26.10 14.23
C SER A 285 -19.85 26.85 13.50
N GLU A 286 -18.95 27.56 14.19
CA GLU A 286 -17.90 28.34 13.53
C GLU A 286 -16.67 27.52 13.10
N LYS A 287 -16.45 26.32 13.68
CA LYS A 287 -15.34 25.42 13.29
C LYS A 287 -15.87 24.15 12.62
N ARG A 288 -16.51 24.32 11.46
CA ARG A 288 -17.37 23.30 10.82
C ARG A 288 -16.67 22.06 10.23
N SER A 289 -15.34 22.01 10.11
CA SER A 289 -14.66 20.78 9.71
C SER A 289 -13.30 20.64 10.39
N VAL A 290 -13.18 19.60 11.21
CA VAL A 290 -11.89 19.21 11.79
C VAL A 290 -11.06 18.47 10.75
N LEU A 291 -11.72 17.60 9.98
CA LEU A 291 -11.07 16.73 9.00
C LEU A 291 -11.26 17.26 7.59
N GLY A 292 -10.14 17.57 6.94
CA GLY A 292 -10.07 17.92 5.51
C GLY A 292 -10.14 16.67 4.62
N LEU A 293 -10.59 16.86 3.37
CA LEU A 293 -10.63 15.77 2.38
C LEU A 293 -9.22 15.22 2.09
N ASP A 294 -8.21 16.09 2.09
CA ASP A 294 -6.80 15.71 1.97
C ASP A 294 -6.33 14.81 3.11
N GLU A 295 -6.70 15.13 4.35
CA GLU A 295 -6.38 14.31 5.53
C GLU A 295 -7.06 12.94 5.45
N ILE A 296 -8.33 12.92 5.04
CA ILE A 296 -9.13 11.70 4.83
C ILE A 296 -8.48 10.83 3.75
N MET A 297 -8.05 11.43 2.64
CA MET A 297 -7.42 10.68 1.55
C MET A 297 -6.03 10.16 1.94
N VAL A 298 -5.23 10.94 2.67
CA VAL A 298 -3.93 10.48 3.19
C VAL A 298 -4.11 9.38 4.22
N ALA A 299 -5.08 9.50 5.13
CA ALA A 299 -5.43 8.46 6.09
C ALA A 299 -5.89 7.17 5.39
N SER A 300 -6.76 7.30 4.39
CA SER A 300 -7.18 6.17 3.55
C SER A 300 -5.99 5.51 2.87
N ASN A 301 -5.08 6.31 2.31
CA ASN A 301 -3.89 5.79 1.65
C ASN A 301 -2.90 5.17 2.64
N ALA A 302 -2.81 5.67 3.87
CA ALA A 302 -2.01 5.03 4.92
C ALA A 302 -2.55 3.65 5.28
N GLY A 303 -3.88 3.49 5.31
CA GLY A 303 -4.53 2.20 5.55
C GLY A 303 -4.40 1.21 4.39
N ILE A 304 -4.57 1.67 3.14
CA ILE A 304 -4.54 0.79 1.95
C ILE A 304 -3.14 0.73 1.32
N GLY A 305 -2.56 1.85 0.91
CA GLY A 305 -1.25 1.85 0.27
C GLY A 305 -0.07 1.75 1.26
N GLY A 306 -0.30 1.96 2.55
CA GLY A 306 0.74 1.98 3.58
C GLY A 306 1.47 3.31 3.75
N ALA A 307 2.42 3.31 4.68
CA ALA A 307 3.15 4.50 5.11
C ALA A 307 3.83 5.27 3.96
N SER A 308 4.56 4.55 3.10
CA SER A 308 5.34 5.17 2.02
C SER A 308 4.46 5.79 0.93
N THR A 309 3.39 5.11 0.52
CA THR A 309 2.44 5.66 -0.46
C THR A 309 1.72 6.88 0.11
N ALA A 310 1.32 6.84 1.39
CA ALA A 310 0.64 7.94 2.06
C ALA A 310 1.52 9.19 2.12
N ALA A 311 2.82 9.02 2.43
CA ALA A 311 3.78 10.12 2.44
C ALA A 311 3.95 10.77 1.05
N ILE A 312 4.12 9.94 0.00
CA ILE A 312 4.25 10.41 -1.38
C ILE A 312 2.97 11.12 -1.82
N PHE A 313 1.82 10.54 -1.49
CA PHE A 313 0.52 11.08 -1.83
C PHE A 313 0.27 12.43 -1.15
N ALA A 314 0.54 12.54 0.15
CA ALA A 314 0.49 13.80 0.90
C ALA A 314 1.36 14.89 0.26
N GLY A 315 2.58 14.54 -0.17
CA GLY A 315 3.48 15.44 -0.88
C GLY A 315 2.95 15.95 -2.23
N ARG A 316 1.99 15.25 -2.85
CA ARG A 316 1.41 15.59 -4.16
C ARG A 316 0.09 16.34 -4.08
N ILE A 317 -0.74 16.05 -3.08
CA ILE A 317 -2.11 16.58 -3.02
C ILE A 317 -2.27 17.78 -2.07
N VAL A 318 -1.38 17.95 -1.08
CA VAL A 318 -1.48 19.01 -0.06
C VAL A 318 -0.60 20.20 -0.41
N ASN A 319 -1.05 21.40 -0.01
CA ASN A 319 -0.21 22.60 0.00
C ASN A 319 1.12 22.35 0.76
N LYS A 320 2.20 22.99 0.31
CA LYS A 320 3.57 22.76 0.82
C LYS A 320 3.70 22.85 2.34
N ASP A 321 2.92 23.71 2.98
CA ASP A 321 3.04 23.98 4.42
C ASP A 321 2.47 22.84 5.29
N ASN A 322 1.44 22.14 4.80
CA ASN A 322 0.80 21.02 5.53
C ASN A 322 1.25 19.65 5.04
N SER A 323 1.84 19.56 3.84
CA SER A 323 2.21 18.28 3.23
C SER A 323 3.19 17.47 4.08
N ILE A 324 4.12 18.13 4.78
CA ILE A 324 5.09 17.47 5.66
C ILE A 324 4.39 16.84 6.87
N ASN A 325 3.51 17.59 7.54
CA ASN A 325 2.78 17.10 8.71
C ASN A 325 1.88 15.92 8.34
N LEU A 326 1.20 16.02 7.20
CA LEU A 326 0.32 14.96 6.71
C LEU A 326 1.09 13.74 6.22
N ALA A 327 2.25 13.94 5.57
CA ALA A 327 3.14 12.85 5.19
C ALA A 327 3.67 12.12 6.42
N LEU A 328 4.08 12.84 7.48
CA LEU A 328 4.53 12.25 8.74
C LEU A 328 3.40 11.49 9.43
N ALA A 329 2.20 12.07 9.50
CA ALA A 329 1.03 11.42 10.09
C ALA A 329 0.64 10.15 9.30
N GLY A 330 0.57 10.22 7.98
CA GLY A 330 0.30 9.07 7.11
C GLY A 330 1.37 7.98 7.22
N THR A 331 2.65 8.39 7.35
CA THR A 331 3.74 7.44 7.59
C THR A 331 3.57 6.74 8.93
N LEU A 332 3.39 7.51 10.02
CA LEU A 332 3.28 6.98 11.37
C LEU A 332 2.09 6.05 11.52
N TRP A 333 0.90 6.48 11.09
CA TRP A 333 -0.30 5.67 11.19
C TRP A 333 -0.30 4.47 10.23
N GLY A 334 0.28 4.62 9.03
CA GLY A 334 0.46 3.48 8.12
C GLY A 334 1.40 2.42 8.69
N VAL A 335 2.43 2.84 9.44
CA VAL A 335 3.31 1.93 10.19
C VAL A 335 2.55 1.25 11.31
N ILE A 336 1.85 2.02 12.15
CA ILE A 336 1.11 1.49 13.30
C ILE A 336 0.09 0.46 12.82
N GLY A 337 -0.68 0.81 11.78
CA GLY A 337 -1.65 -0.09 11.20
C GLY A 337 -1.00 -1.38 10.73
N TYR A 338 0.09 -1.29 9.94
CA TYR A 338 0.83 -2.48 9.53
C TYR A 338 1.31 -3.37 10.70
N CYS A 339 1.77 -2.75 11.79
CA CYS A 339 2.25 -3.44 12.99
C CYS A 339 1.13 -4.15 13.76
N VAL A 340 -0.10 -3.65 13.69
CA VAL A 340 -1.26 -4.22 14.38
C VAL A 340 -1.96 -5.23 13.48
N GLY A 341 -2.20 -4.89 12.22
CA GLY A 341 -2.93 -5.72 11.30
C GLY A 341 -2.21 -6.96 10.82
N THR A 342 -0.89 -6.90 10.66
CA THR A 342 -0.13 -8.08 10.24
C THR A 342 -0.23 -9.21 11.28
N PRO A 343 0.09 -9.00 12.58
CA PRO A 343 -0.10 -10.02 13.61
C PRO A 343 -1.55 -10.49 13.75
N MET A 344 -2.52 -9.57 13.67
CA MET A 344 -3.95 -9.91 13.73
C MET A 344 -4.36 -10.84 12.58
N GLY A 345 -3.98 -10.50 11.35
CA GLY A 345 -4.26 -11.31 10.16
C GLY A 345 -3.60 -12.69 10.22
N VAL A 346 -2.35 -12.77 10.66
CA VAL A 346 -1.65 -14.06 10.80
C VAL A 346 -2.29 -14.92 11.89
N THR A 347 -2.63 -14.35 13.04
CA THR A 347 -3.25 -15.08 14.14
C THR A 347 -4.64 -15.59 13.77
N LEU A 348 -5.45 -14.75 13.10
CA LEU A 348 -6.77 -15.13 12.61
C LEU A 348 -6.68 -16.23 11.56
N SER A 349 -5.78 -16.11 10.58
CA SER A 349 -5.61 -17.13 9.54
C SER A 349 -5.14 -18.47 10.12
N HIS A 350 -4.22 -18.44 11.10
CA HIS A 350 -3.79 -19.64 11.82
C HIS A 350 -4.96 -20.30 12.57
N HIS A 351 -5.77 -19.51 13.29
CA HIS A 351 -6.93 -20.02 14.01
C HIS A 351 -8.00 -20.62 13.08
N LEU A 352 -8.28 -19.97 11.95
CA LEU A 352 -9.19 -20.49 10.92
C LEU A 352 -8.66 -21.79 10.32
N ALA A 353 -7.37 -21.85 9.97
CA ALA A 353 -6.75 -23.05 9.41
C ALA A 353 -6.84 -24.23 10.39
N GLN A 354 -6.53 -24.02 11.67
CA GLN A 354 -6.68 -25.05 12.71
C GLN A 354 -8.12 -25.54 12.85
N THR A 355 -9.10 -24.61 12.83
CA THR A 355 -10.51 -24.95 12.97
C THR A 355 -11.02 -25.79 11.78
N ILE A 356 -10.59 -25.45 10.56
CA ILE A 356 -10.94 -26.20 9.35
C ILE A 356 -10.32 -27.60 9.38
N LEU A 357 -9.04 -27.71 9.77
CA LEU A 357 -8.35 -28.99 9.85
C LEU A 357 -8.95 -29.91 10.93
N ASN A 358 -9.28 -29.36 12.11
CA ASN A 358 -9.86 -30.13 13.22
C ASN A 358 -11.27 -30.65 12.90
N LYS A 359 -12.02 -30.02 11.98
CA LYS A 359 -13.34 -30.54 11.55
C LYS A 359 -13.24 -31.70 10.56
N LYS A 360 -12.06 -31.97 10.00
CA LYS A 360 -11.85 -32.97 8.94
C LYS A 360 -11.38 -34.34 9.47
N TYR A 361 -11.05 -34.41 10.76
CA TYR A 361 -10.63 -35.61 11.49
C TYR A 361 -11.61 -35.92 12.62
#